data_AF-A0A067FWX1-F1
#
_entry.id   AF-A0A067FWX1-F1
#
_cell.length_a   1.000
_cell.length_b   1.000
_cell.length_c   1.000
_cell.angle_alpha   90.00
_cell.angle_beta   90.00
_cell.angle_gamma   90.00
#
_symmetry.space_group_name_H-M   'P 1'
#
loop_
_entity.id
_entity.type
_entity.pdbx_description
1 polymer ?
#
loop_
_entity_poly.entity_id
_entity_poly.type
_entity_poly.pdbx_seq_one_letter_code
_entity_poly.pdbx_strand_id
1 'polypeptide(L)'
;MQGQDYIFVREFVAFAASVLVKAWKESDDSKGDTEVILGGMAGLHDEIAWFKKEASKWGVELSETVPQKANQVYCRFLESLMSPEVDYTVAITVFWAIEAVYQESFAHCLEPDTNTPPELQEVCQRWGNDGFGQYCHSLKKIANRLLEKASDDLIMGKAGDDVLKKAEVELIRVLEHEVEFWNMSRGTA
;
A
#
# COMPACT_ATOMS: atom_id res chain seq x y z
N MET A 1 -15.63 7.65 1.85
CA MET A 1 -14.44 6.83 2.13
C MET A 1 -14.69 5.36 1.82
N GLN A 2 -15.48 4.62 2.61
CA GLN A 2 -15.55 3.15 2.53
C GLN A 2 -15.75 2.53 1.12
N GLY A 3 -16.64 3.08 0.29
CA GLY A 3 -16.79 2.61 -1.09
C GLY A 3 -15.60 2.95 -2.01
N GLN A 4 -14.92 4.08 -1.79
CA GLN A 4 -13.72 4.46 -2.54
C GLN A 4 -12.53 3.57 -2.14
N ASP A 5 -12.29 3.39 -0.84
CA ASP A 5 -11.25 2.48 -0.32
C ASP A 5 -11.46 1.06 -0.83
N TYR A 6 -12.70 0.57 -0.88
CA TYR A 6 -13.00 -0.74 -1.45
C TYR A 6 -12.56 -0.86 -2.93
N ILE A 7 -12.81 0.17 -3.75
CA ILE A 7 -12.35 0.19 -5.15
C ILE A 7 -10.81 0.18 -5.19
N PHE A 8 -10.17 1.01 -4.38
CA PHE A 8 -8.71 1.08 -4.31
C PHE A 8 -8.09 -0.26 -3.92
N VAL A 9 -8.59 -0.91 -2.87
CA VAL A 9 -8.09 -2.21 -2.38
C VAL A 9 -8.16 -3.27 -3.47
N ARG A 10 -9.20 -3.26 -4.31
CA ARG A 10 -9.32 -4.21 -5.42
C ARG A 10 -8.22 -4.03 -6.48
N GLU A 11 -7.87 -2.79 -6.80
CA GLU A 11 -6.75 -2.49 -7.71
C GLU A 11 -5.40 -2.75 -7.04
N PHE A 12 -5.30 -2.47 -5.74
CA PHE A 12 -4.13 -2.75 -4.94
C PHE A 12 -3.80 -4.24 -4.86
N VAL A 13 -4.79 -5.13 -4.85
CA VAL A 13 -4.58 -6.59 -4.97
C VAL A 13 -3.85 -6.95 -6.27
N ALA A 14 -4.23 -6.35 -7.40
CA ALA A 14 -3.57 -6.61 -8.68
C ALA A 14 -2.12 -6.10 -8.66
N PHE A 15 -1.91 -4.91 -8.10
CA PHE A 15 -0.57 -4.37 -7.90
C PHE A 15 0.29 -5.26 -7.00
N ALA A 16 -0.19 -5.67 -5.83
CA ALA A 16 0.52 -6.56 -4.90
C ALA A 16 0.87 -7.91 -5.56
N ALA A 17 -0.03 -8.47 -6.38
CA ALA A 17 0.25 -9.67 -7.16
C ALA A 17 1.38 -9.45 -8.19
N SER A 18 1.43 -8.28 -8.83
CA SER A 18 2.52 -7.94 -9.75
C SER A 18 3.87 -7.83 -9.01
N VAL A 19 3.86 -7.28 -7.80
CA VAL A 19 5.05 -7.18 -6.94
C VAL A 19 5.50 -8.57 -6.48
N LEU A 20 4.57 -9.48 -6.15
CA LEU A 20 4.88 -10.88 -5.83
C LEU A 20 5.60 -11.57 -6.99
N VAL A 21 5.13 -11.36 -8.23
CA VAL A 21 5.78 -11.92 -9.42
C VAL A 21 7.19 -11.35 -9.62
N LYS A 22 7.40 -10.06 -9.35
CA LYS A 22 8.74 -9.44 -9.39
C LYS A 22 9.65 -10.02 -8.29
N ALA A 23 9.15 -10.15 -7.07
CA ALA A 23 9.89 -10.74 -5.96
C ALA A 23 10.34 -12.18 -6.25
N TRP A 24 9.44 -13.01 -6.79
CA TRP A 24 9.79 -14.39 -7.19
C TRP A 24 10.89 -14.45 -8.26
N LYS A 25 10.95 -13.47 -9.18
CA LYS A 25 11.94 -13.44 -10.27
C LYS A 25 13.28 -12.84 -9.85
N GLU A 26 13.25 -11.81 -9.01
CA GLU A 26 14.39 -10.91 -8.78
C GLU A 26 14.98 -11.03 -7.38
N SER A 27 14.23 -11.61 -6.42
CA SER A 27 14.71 -11.83 -5.06
C SER A 27 15.49 -13.14 -4.92
N ASP A 28 16.39 -13.16 -3.94
CA ASP A 28 17.06 -14.35 -3.47
C ASP A 28 16.15 -15.05 -2.45
N ASP A 29 15.80 -16.31 -2.71
CA ASP A 29 14.90 -17.14 -1.89
C ASP A 29 15.30 -17.16 -0.40
N SER A 30 16.59 -16.97 -0.09
CA SER A 30 17.07 -16.88 1.29
C SER A 30 16.63 -15.63 2.06
N LYS A 31 15.99 -14.65 1.40
CA LYS A 31 15.59 -13.35 1.97
C LYS A 31 14.13 -13.28 2.39
N GLY A 32 13.29 -14.22 1.98
CA GLY A 32 11.91 -14.33 2.43
C GLY A 32 10.95 -13.25 1.87
N ASP A 33 11.32 -12.56 0.79
CA ASP A 33 10.51 -11.47 0.23
C ASP A 33 9.13 -11.97 -0.24
N THR A 34 9.13 -13.13 -0.92
CA THR A 34 7.93 -13.77 -1.45
C THR A 34 6.92 -14.06 -0.34
N GLU A 35 7.38 -14.58 0.79
CA GLU A 35 6.56 -14.91 1.95
C GLU A 35 5.97 -13.66 2.61
N VAL A 36 6.75 -12.60 2.73
CA VAL A 36 6.26 -11.31 3.26
C VAL A 36 5.16 -10.77 2.35
N ILE A 37 5.40 -10.68 1.05
CA ILE A 37 4.41 -10.16 0.09
C ILE A 37 3.16 -11.04 0.06
N LEU A 38 3.33 -12.36 0.04
CA LEU A 38 2.22 -13.31 0.06
C LEU A 38 1.38 -13.19 1.34
N GLY A 39 2.00 -12.96 2.49
CA GLY A 39 1.32 -12.69 3.75
C GLY A 39 0.42 -11.44 3.68
N GLY A 40 0.91 -10.37 3.03
CA GLY A 40 0.11 -9.18 2.74
C GLY A 40 -1.11 -9.47 1.89
N MET A 41 -0.93 -10.22 0.80
CA MET A 41 -2.04 -10.62 -0.07
C MET A 41 -3.10 -11.47 0.65
N ALA A 42 -2.70 -12.31 1.60
CA ALA A 42 -3.64 -13.02 2.47
C ALA A 42 -4.42 -12.03 3.37
N GLY A 43 -3.76 -10.99 3.89
CA GLY A 43 -4.43 -9.89 4.61
C GLY A 43 -5.44 -9.15 3.75
N LEU A 44 -5.13 -8.89 2.47
CA LEU A 44 -6.04 -8.23 1.52
C LEU A 44 -7.30 -9.05 1.24
N HIS A 45 -7.22 -10.39 1.24
CA HIS A 45 -8.41 -11.24 1.17
C HIS A 45 -9.38 -10.96 2.33
N ASP A 46 -8.85 -10.93 3.55
CA ASP A 46 -9.64 -10.67 4.75
C ASP A 46 -10.18 -9.24 4.76
N GLU A 47 -9.46 -8.30 4.14
CA GLU A 47 -9.86 -6.90 4.02
C GLU A 47 -11.02 -6.71 3.05
N ILE A 48 -10.97 -7.36 1.89
CA ILE A 48 -12.09 -7.38 0.95
C ILE A 48 -13.35 -7.97 1.62
N ALA A 49 -13.20 -9.04 2.40
CA ALA A 49 -14.32 -9.63 3.13
C ALA A 49 -14.89 -8.67 4.18
N TRP A 50 -14.02 -7.97 4.91
CA TRP A 50 -14.40 -6.96 5.89
C TRP A 50 -15.14 -5.76 5.25
N PHE A 51 -14.64 -5.22 4.12
CA PHE A 51 -15.32 -4.14 3.41
C PHE A 51 -16.75 -4.51 3.00
N LYS A 52 -16.98 -5.75 2.52
CA LYS A 52 -18.32 -6.23 2.16
C LYS A 52 -19.26 -6.31 3.37
N LYS A 53 -18.74 -6.76 4.52
CA LYS A 53 -19.49 -6.82 5.78
C LYS A 53 -19.85 -5.41 6.26
N GLU A 54 -18.89 -4.49 6.29
CA GLU A 54 -19.17 -3.13 6.73
C GLU A 54 -20.10 -2.39 5.78
N ALA A 55 -19.94 -2.56 4.46
CA ALA A 55 -20.85 -1.97 3.49
C ALA A 55 -22.31 -2.41 3.74
N SER A 56 -22.52 -3.70 4.04
CA SER A 56 -23.84 -4.22 4.40
C SER A 56 -24.39 -3.61 5.70
N LYS A 57 -23.52 -3.42 6.71
CA LYS A 57 -23.88 -2.82 8.01
C LYS A 57 -24.28 -1.34 7.87
N TRP A 58 -23.61 -0.60 6.98
CA TRP A 58 -23.85 0.83 6.76
C TRP A 58 -24.81 1.14 5.60
N GLY A 59 -25.38 0.12 4.94
CA GLY A 59 -26.28 0.31 3.80
C GLY A 59 -25.60 0.93 2.58
N VAL A 60 -24.30 0.67 2.38
CA VAL A 60 -23.52 1.15 1.24
C VAL A 60 -23.52 0.11 0.13
N GLU A 61 -24.02 0.48 -1.05
CA GLU A 61 -23.96 -0.37 -2.24
C GLU A 61 -22.58 -0.23 -2.94
N LEU A 62 -21.68 -1.18 -2.68
CA LEU A 62 -20.33 -1.17 -3.27
C LEU A 62 -20.33 -1.27 -4.80
N SER A 63 -21.33 -1.94 -5.38
CA SER A 63 -21.50 -2.09 -6.83
C SER A 63 -21.92 -0.78 -7.53
N GLU A 64 -22.61 0.12 -6.82
CA GLU A 64 -23.09 1.40 -7.34
C GLU A 64 -22.11 2.55 -7.04
N THR A 65 -21.04 2.28 -6.28
CA THR A 65 -20.05 3.30 -5.95
C THR A 65 -19.28 3.74 -7.20
N VAL A 66 -19.43 5.01 -7.57
CA VAL A 66 -18.67 5.61 -8.67
C VAL A 66 -17.30 6.07 -8.17
N PRO A 67 -16.18 5.63 -8.76
CA PRO A 67 -14.85 6.08 -8.33
C PRO A 67 -14.68 7.57 -8.62
N GLN A 68 -14.29 8.32 -7.61
CA GLN A 68 -14.00 9.75 -7.73
C GLN A 68 -12.66 9.99 -8.44
N LYS A 69 -12.40 11.24 -8.85
CA LYS A 69 -11.23 11.56 -9.68
C LYS A 69 -9.91 11.15 -9.04
N ALA A 70 -9.69 11.43 -7.74
CA ALA A 70 -8.43 11.06 -7.10
C ALA A 70 -8.26 9.54 -7.01
N ASN A 71 -9.32 8.79 -6.69
CA ASN A 71 -9.32 7.32 -6.72
C ASN A 71 -8.95 6.78 -8.12
N GLN A 72 -9.60 7.28 -9.19
CA GLN A 72 -9.30 6.86 -10.56
C GLN A 72 -7.86 7.16 -10.97
N VAL A 73 -7.31 8.30 -10.53
CA VAL A 73 -5.92 8.68 -10.82
C VAL A 73 -4.97 7.75 -10.08
N TYR A 74 -5.24 7.44 -8.81
CA TYR A 74 -4.43 6.54 -8.00
C TYR A 74 -4.45 5.11 -8.58
N CYS A 75 -5.61 4.60 -8.98
CA CYS A 75 -5.72 3.27 -9.61
C CYS A 75 -4.91 3.18 -10.91
N ARG A 76 -4.99 4.19 -11.78
CA ARG A 76 -4.15 4.25 -13.00
C ARG A 76 -2.65 4.32 -12.68
N PHE A 77 -2.30 4.98 -11.57
CA PHE A 77 -0.92 5.00 -11.10
C PHE A 77 -0.46 3.60 -10.69
N LEU A 78 -1.25 2.87 -9.90
CA LEU A 78 -0.96 1.46 -9.57
C LEU A 78 -0.82 0.60 -10.83
N GLU A 79 -1.72 0.76 -11.80
CA GLU A 79 -1.63 0.07 -13.10
C GLU A 79 -0.32 0.34 -13.83
N SER A 80 0.15 1.60 -13.84
CA SER A 80 1.42 1.94 -14.48
C SER A 80 2.63 1.27 -13.82
N LEU A 81 2.57 1.02 -12.51
CA LEU A 81 3.63 0.35 -11.76
C LEU A 81 3.68 -1.17 -11.98
N MET A 82 2.60 -1.77 -12.52
CA MET A 82 2.55 -3.20 -12.83
C MET A 82 3.32 -3.57 -14.11
N SER A 83 3.82 -2.58 -14.85
CA SER A 83 4.61 -2.82 -16.06
C SER A 83 5.83 -3.70 -15.77
N PRO A 84 6.21 -4.63 -16.68
CA PRO A 84 7.45 -5.39 -16.56
C PRO A 84 8.71 -4.52 -16.55
N GLU A 85 8.65 -3.31 -17.12
CA GLU A 85 9.78 -2.37 -17.18
C GLU A 85 10.06 -1.66 -15.85
N VAL A 86 9.12 -1.72 -14.89
CA VAL A 86 9.31 -1.11 -13.57
C VAL A 86 10.20 -2.00 -12.71
N ASP A 87 11.32 -1.47 -12.21
CA ASP A 87 12.23 -2.18 -11.33
C ASP A 87 11.55 -2.69 -10.06
N TYR A 88 11.88 -3.90 -9.61
CA TYR A 88 11.35 -4.45 -8.36
C TYR A 88 11.59 -3.54 -7.17
N THR A 89 12.78 -2.93 -7.08
CA THR A 89 13.11 -1.95 -6.03
C THR A 89 12.10 -0.80 -5.98
N VAL A 90 11.71 -0.24 -7.13
CA VAL A 90 10.72 0.84 -7.19
C VAL A 90 9.35 0.33 -6.75
N ALA A 91 8.93 -0.81 -7.28
CA ALA A 91 7.61 -1.38 -6.99
C ALA A 91 7.45 -1.73 -5.49
N ILE A 92 8.46 -2.33 -4.85
CA ILE A 92 8.38 -2.64 -3.42
C ILE A 92 8.49 -1.40 -2.53
N THR A 93 9.20 -0.35 -2.96
CA THR A 93 9.21 0.95 -2.26
C THR A 93 7.82 1.57 -2.27
N VAL A 94 7.12 1.56 -3.42
CA VAL A 94 5.74 2.05 -3.51
C VAL A 94 4.81 1.19 -2.65
N PHE A 95 4.92 -0.14 -2.72
CA PHE A 95 4.10 -1.03 -1.90
C PHE A 95 4.27 -0.76 -0.40
N TRP A 96 5.52 -0.67 0.08
CA TRP A 96 5.80 -0.29 1.46
C TRP A 96 5.19 1.07 1.82
N ALA A 97 5.32 2.08 0.95
CA ALA A 97 4.86 3.43 1.24
C ALA A 97 3.33 3.49 1.44
N ILE A 98 2.57 2.80 0.59
CA ILE A 98 1.09 2.74 0.68
C ILE A 98 0.67 2.13 2.02
N GLU A 99 1.23 0.97 2.38
CA GLU A 99 0.93 0.28 3.64
C GLU A 99 1.35 1.12 4.85
N ALA A 100 2.52 1.76 4.78
CA ALA A 100 3.05 2.59 5.86
C ALA A 100 2.21 3.85 6.11
N VAL A 101 1.64 4.48 5.08
CA VAL A 101 0.75 5.64 5.27
C VAL A 101 -0.51 5.25 6.03
N TYR A 102 -1.11 4.10 5.71
CA TYR A 102 -2.24 3.58 6.48
C TYR A 102 -1.82 3.25 7.92
N GLN A 103 -0.69 2.57 8.12
CA GLN A 103 -0.21 2.23 9.46
C GLN A 103 0.01 3.47 10.33
N GLU A 104 0.68 4.49 9.80
CA GLU A 104 0.94 5.74 10.52
C GLU A 104 -0.37 6.50 10.83
N SER A 105 -1.33 6.48 9.89
CA SER A 105 -2.62 7.15 10.06
C SER A 105 -3.47 6.54 11.19
N PHE A 106 -3.30 5.26 11.47
CA PHE A 106 -4.08 4.52 12.50
C PHE A 106 -3.27 4.13 13.74
N ALA A 107 -1.94 4.31 13.75
CA ALA A 107 -1.04 3.85 14.81
C ALA A 107 -1.49 4.29 16.22
N HIS A 108 -1.93 5.54 16.34
CA HIS A 108 -2.28 6.14 17.63
C HIS A 108 -3.76 6.03 17.98
N CYS A 109 -4.63 5.56 17.06
CA CYS A 109 -6.07 5.61 17.30
C CYS A 109 -6.61 4.50 18.22
N LEU A 110 -5.71 3.64 18.72
CA LEU A 110 -5.96 2.62 19.75
C LEU A 110 -5.45 3.02 21.14
N GLU A 111 -4.82 4.18 21.29
CA GLU A 111 -4.33 4.65 22.58
C GLU A 111 -5.49 4.97 23.56
N PRO A 112 -5.27 4.85 24.89
CA PRO A 112 -6.33 4.98 25.90
C PRO A 112 -7.06 6.33 25.92
N ASP A 113 -6.40 7.39 25.46
CA ASP A 113 -6.91 8.78 25.51
C ASP A 113 -7.37 9.30 24.14
N THR A 114 -7.75 8.40 23.24
CA THR A 114 -8.22 8.77 21.89
C THR A 114 -9.70 9.15 21.90
N ASN A 115 -10.05 10.20 21.15
CA ASN A 115 -11.45 10.56 20.87
C ASN A 115 -12.03 9.74 19.70
N THR A 116 -11.54 8.52 19.47
CA THR A 116 -12.00 7.65 18.38
C THR A 116 -13.45 7.24 18.65
N PRO A 117 -14.40 7.54 17.75
CA PRO A 117 -15.78 7.09 17.91
C PRO A 117 -15.87 5.56 18.04
N PRO A 118 -16.71 5.01 18.94
CA PRO A 118 -16.83 3.56 19.12
C PRO A 118 -17.10 2.79 17.82
N GLU A 119 -17.89 3.38 16.92
CA GLU A 119 -18.20 2.83 15.59
C GLU A 119 -16.99 2.72 14.65
N LEU A 120 -15.90 3.46 14.90
CA LEU A 120 -14.65 3.43 14.14
C LEU A 120 -13.55 2.60 14.81
N GLN A 121 -13.80 1.99 15.96
CA GLN A 121 -12.79 1.16 16.64
C GLN A 121 -12.35 -0.05 15.81
N GLU A 122 -13.26 -0.67 15.04
CA GLU A 122 -12.92 -1.82 14.18
C GLU A 122 -11.97 -1.42 13.05
N VAL A 123 -12.13 -0.20 12.52
CA VAL A 123 -11.23 0.42 11.52
C VAL A 123 -9.85 0.62 12.15
N CYS A 124 -9.79 1.23 13.33
CA CYS A 124 -8.55 1.43 14.07
C CYS A 124 -7.82 0.14 14.39
N GLN A 125 -8.54 -0.92 14.80
CA GLN A 125 -7.91 -2.20 15.06
C GLN A 125 -7.31 -2.85 13.81
N ARG A 126 -7.79 -2.52 12.61
CA ARG A 126 -7.34 -3.18 11.38
C ARG A 126 -5.95 -2.71 10.96
N TRP A 127 -5.70 -1.41 11.01
CA TRP A 127 -4.44 -0.81 10.56
C TRP A 127 -3.58 -0.24 11.71
N GLY A 128 -4.13 -0.11 12.92
CA GLY A 128 -3.40 0.37 14.10
C GLY A 128 -2.81 -0.74 14.97
N ASN A 129 -3.09 -2.02 14.69
CA ASN A 129 -2.58 -3.12 15.52
C ASN A 129 -1.10 -3.42 15.28
N ASP A 130 -0.44 -4.00 16.29
CA ASP A 130 0.98 -4.38 16.24
C ASP A 130 1.32 -5.32 15.09
N GLY A 131 0.42 -6.22 14.71
CA GLY A 131 0.63 -7.17 13.62
C GLY A 131 0.79 -6.47 12.27
N PHE A 132 -0.07 -5.50 11.98
CA PHE A 132 0.04 -4.68 10.77
C PHE A 132 1.29 -3.78 10.81
N GLY A 133 1.64 -3.23 11.98
CA GLY A 133 2.90 -2.52 12.19
C GLY A 133 4.14 -3.37 11.87
N GLN A 134 4.18 -4.61 12.35
CA GLN A 134 5.26 -5.56 12.07
C GLN A 134 5.32 -5.96 10.59
N TYR A 135 4.16 -6.08 9.93
CA TYR A 135 4.07 -6.32 8.50
C TYR A 135 4.69 -5.15 7.69
N CYS A 136 4.28 -3.91 7.97
CA CYS A 136 4.83 -2.71 7.33
C CYS A 136 6.34 -2.58 7.55
N HIS A 137 6.82 -2.89 8.76
CA HIS A 137 8.26 -2.94 9.05
C HIS A 137 9.00 -4.00 8.24
N SER A 138 8.38 -5.15 7.96
CA SER A 138 8.98 -6.19 7.15
C SER A 138 9.11 -5.76 5.69
N LEU A 139 8.09 -5.10 5.12
CA LEU A 139 8.18 -4.48 3.80
C LEU A 139 9.27 -3.41 3.75
N LYS A 140 9.37 -2.56 4.78
CA LYS A 140 10.42 -1.53 4.89
C LYS A 140 11.83 -2.11 4.81
N LYS A 141 12.06 -3.24 5.49
CA LYS A 141 13.36 -3.93 5.45
C LYS A 141 13.71 -4.42 4.04
N ILE A 142 12.73 -4.93 3.30
CA ILE A 142 12.93 -5.36 1.90
C ILE A 142 13.30 -4.16 1.04
N ALA A 143 12.49 -3.09 1.10
CA ALA A 143 12.73 -1.86 0.33
C ALA A 143 14.11 -1.25 0.63
N ASN A 144 14.46 -1.06 1.90
CA ASN A 144 15.76 -0.51 2.29
C ASN A 144 16.93 -1.35 1.78
N ARG A 145 16.86 -2.68 1.93
CA ARG A 145 17.92 -3.59 1.47
C ARG A 145 18.13 -3.49 -0.05
N LEU A 146 17.07 -3.35 -0.83
CA LEU A 146 17.17 -3.22 -2.29
C LEU A 146 17.67 -1.83 -2.71
N LEU A 147 17.27 -0.77 -2.00
CA LEU A 147 17.79 0.57 -2.22
C LEU A 147 19.28 0.67 -1.88
N GLU A 148 19.73 0.06 -0.78
CA GLU A 148 21.15 -0.04 -0.42
C GLU A 148 21.94 -0.75 -1.53
N LYS A 149 21.44 -1.89 -2.02
CA LYS A 149 22.06 -2.59 -3.15
C LYS A 149 22.12 -1.73 -4.41
N ALA A 150 21.04 -1.02 -4.76
CA ALA A 150 21.01 -0.13 -5.92
C ALA A 150 22.02 1.01 -5.79
N SER A 151 22.21 1.54 -4.58
CA SER A 151 23.25 2.52 -4.26
C SER A 151 24.65 1.96 -4.47
N ASP A 152 24.92 0.75 -3.98
CA ASP A 152 26.21 0.09 -4.17
C ASP A 152 26.51 -0.18 -5.65
N ASP A 153 25.51 -0.64 -6.42
CA ASP A 153 25.64 -0.88 -7.85
C ASP A 153 25.87 0.41 -8.65
N LEU A 154 25.26 1.53 -8.23
CA LEU A 154 25.53 2.85 -8.80
C LEU A 154 26.97 3.31 -8.54
N ILE A 155 27.46 3.18 -7.31
CA ILE A 155 28.84 3.54 -6.92
C ILE A 155 29.86 2.69 -7.69
N MET A 156 29.55 1.42 -7.93
CA MET A 156 30.38 0.50 -8.72
C MET A 156 30.29 0.72 -10.24
N GLY A 157 29.46 1.65 -10.72
CA GLY A 157 29.28 1.91 -12.15
C GLY A 157 28.58 0.78 -12.91
N LYS A 158 27.81 -0.07 -12.21
CA LYS A 158 27.07 -1.21 -12.77
C LYS A 158 25.64 -0.86 -13.18
N ALA A 159 25.13 0.29 -12.75
CA ALA A 159 23.77 0.76 -13.05
C ALA A 159 23.79 1.92 -14.06
N GLY A 160 23.05 1.76 -15.17
CA GLY A 160 22.90 2.76 -16.22
C GLY A 160 21.60 3.58 -16.14
N ASP A 161 20.66 3.18 -15.29
CA ASP A 161 19.36 3.82 -15.05
C ASP A 161 19.20 4.08 -13.55
N ASP A 162 18.82 5.31 -13.16
CA ASP A 162 18.85 5.74 -11.76
C ASP A 162 17.61 5.25 -10.98
N VAL A 163 17.64 3.97 -10.59
CA VAL A 163 16.61 3.29 -9.78
C VAL A 163 16.31 4.05 -8.49
N LEU A 164 17.32 4.67 -7.86
CA LEU A 164 17.15 5.44 -6.63
C LEU A 164 16.28 6.66 -6.87
N LYS A 165 16.57 7.44 -7.91
CA LYS A 165 15.72 8.59 -8.30
C LYS A 165 14.31 8.16 -8.66
N LYS A 166 14.16 7.05 -9.40
CA LYS A 166 12.83 6.53 -9.73
C LYS A 166 12.05 6.16 -8.47
N ALA A 167 12.67 5.44 -7.53
CA ALA A 167 12.04 5.05 -6.27
C ALA A 167 11.63 6.27 -5.42
N GLU A 168 12.48 7.30 -5.35
CA GLU A 168 12.17 8.56 -4.66
C GLU A 168 10.99 9.30 -5.32
N VAL A 169 10.99 9.42 -6.65
CA VAL A 169 9.91 10.08 -7.39
C VAL A 169 8.58 9.35 -7.16
N GLU A 170 8.57 8.01 -7.24
CA GLU A 170 7.33 7.25 -7.04
C GLU A 170 6.88 7.24 -5.57
N LEU A 171 7.80 7.31 -4.60
CA LEU A 171 7.47 7.53 -3.19
C LEU A 171 6.75 8.88 -3.00
N ILE A 172 7.26 9.96 -3.59
CA ILE A 172 6.63 11.28 -3.51
C ILE A 172 5.23 11.24 -4.14
N ARG A 173 5.08 10.57 -5.28
CA ARG A 173 3.78 10.43 -5.96
C ARG A 173 2.77 9.63 -5.14
N VAL A 174 3.20 8.59 -4.41
CA VAL A 174 2.35 7.91 -3.43
C VAL A 174 1.83 8.90 -2.40
N LEU A 175 2.71 9.70 -1.78
CA LEU A 175 2.29 10.67 -0.75
C LEU A 175 1.32 11.73 -1.29
N GLU A 176 1.55 12.22 -2.52
CA GLU A 176 0.63 13.14 -3.20
C GLU A 176 -0.74 12.48 -3.46
N HIS A 177 -0.75 11.23 -3.92
CA HIS A 177 -1.98 10.47 -4.13
C HIS A 177 -2.73 10.20 -2.84
N GLU A 178 -2.04 9.85 -1.76
CA GLU A 178 -2.63 9.68 -0.43
C GLU A 178 -3.31 10.97 0.03
N VAL A 179 -2.64 12.13 -0.03
CA VAL A 179 -3.24 13.42 0.34
C VAL A 179 -4.53 13.68 -0.43
N GLU A 180 -4.52 13.51 -1.74
CA GLU A 180 -5.72 13.69 -2.57
C GLU A 180 -6.81 12.66 -2.24
N PHE A 181 -6.42 11.44 -1.89
CA PHE A 181 -7.33 10.38 -1.50
C PHE A 181 -8.05 10.69 -0.18
N TRP A 182 -7.30 11.12 0.83
CA TRP A 182 -7.85 11.56 2.12
C TRP A 182 -8.75 12.80 1.96
N ASN A 183 -8.40 13.72 1.07
CA ASN A 183 -9.21 14.91 0.79
C ASN A 183 -10.60 14.58 0.23
N MET A 184 -10.75 13.50 -0.55
CA MET A 184 -12.07 13.04 -1.01
C MET A 184 -13.03 12.69 0.14
N SER A 185 -12.48 12.29 1.29
CA SER A 185 -13.24 11.79 2.43
C SER A 185 -13.64 12.89 3.43
N ARG A 186 -13.03 14.07 3.36
CA ARG A 186 -13.30 15.18 4.29
C ARG A 186 -14.61 15.93 4.01
N GLY A 187 -15.24 15.68 2.87
CA GLY A 187 -16.39 16.47 2.38
C GLY A 187 -15.99 17.90 2.02
N THR A 188 -16.73 18.55 1.12
CA THR A 188 -16.58 20.00 0.94
C THR A 188 -17.12 20.68 2.20
N ALA A 189 -16.26 21.38 2.92
CA ALA A 189 -16.65 22.26 4.02
C ALA A 189 -17.62 23.36 3.55
#